data_AF-A0A538DDW4-F1
#
_entry.id   AF-A0A538DDW4-F1
#
_cell.length_a   1.000
_cell.length_b   1.000
_cell.length_c   1.000
_cell.angle_alpha   90.00
_cell.angle_beta   90.00
_cell.angle_gamma   90.00
#
_symmetry.space_group_name_H-M   'P 1'
#
loop_
_entity.id
_entity.type
_entity.pdbx_description
1 polymer ?
#
loop_
_entity_poly.entity_id
_entity_poly.type
_entity_poly.pdbx_seq_one_letter_code
_entity_poly.pdbx_strand_id
1 'polypeptide(L)'
;MLVAALRRLAFVLVLALGVTVVLSLALGLLIGASVNRALTLGFYLGGSFLLIVGFFVGNRGPARVKGEDTIGPTMLPIPGAGSRRLRWATLGEQNETINNSALFISLGLILVALGAAIDTRHSLF
;
A
#
# COMPACT_ATOMS: atom_id res chain seq x y z
N MET A 1 11.49 11.77 -20.20
CA MET A 1 10.63 11.66 -18.99
C MET A 1 10.39 10.21 -18.55
N LEU A 2 10.13 9.28 -19.47
CA LEU A 2 9.89 7.85 -19.16
C LEU A 2 11.02 7.20 -18.35
N VAL A 3 12.27 7.41 -18.75
CA VAL A 3 13.45 6.84 -18.06
C VAL A 3 13.53 7.28 -16.59
N ALA A 4 13.21 8.55 -16.30
CA ALA A 4 13.20 9.06 -14.93
C ALA A 4 12.06 8.44 -14.10
N ALA A 5 10.90 8.20 -14.71
CA ALA A 5 9.78 7.52 -14.07
C ALA A 5 10.11 6.05 -13.77
N LEU A 6 10.71 5.33 -14.74
CA LEU A 6 11.18 3.97 -14.55
C LEU A 6 12.23 3.86 -13.44
N ARG A 7 13.18 4.80 -13.38
CA ARG A 7 14.18 4.85 -12.30
C ARG A 7 13.53 5.00 -10.93
N ARG A 8 12.53 5.88 -10.79
CA ARG A 8 11.79 6.04 -9.53
C ARG A 8 11.01 4.79 -9.17
N LEU A 9 10.33 4.17 -10.14
CA LEU A 9 9.61 2.92 -9.93
C LEU A 9 10.54 1.79 -9.50
N ALA A 10 11.68 1.63 -10.17
CA ALA A 10 12.70 0.65 -9.82
C ALA A 10 13.23 0.89 -8.39
N PHE A 11 13.48 2.14 -8.02
CA PHE A 11 13.90 2.49 -6.67
C PHE A 11 12.86 2.09 -5.62
N VAL A 12 11.58 2.44 -5.84
CA VAL A 12 10.49 2.08 -4.93
C VAL A 12 10.33 0.56 -4.83
N LEU A 13 10.44 -0.15 -5.95
CA LEU A 13 10.36 -1.61 -5.98
C LEU A 13 11.50 -2.26 -5.19
N VAL A 14 12.74 -1.84 -5.44
CA VAL A 14 13.92 -2.35 -4.71
C VAL A 14 13.82 -2.04 -3.23
N LEU A 15 13.35 -0.84 -2.87
CA LEU A 15 13.13 -0.46 -1.48
C LEU A 15 12.07 -1.35 -0.82
N ALA A 16 10.92 -1.56 -1.47
CA ALA A 16 9.86 -2.42 -0.96
C ALA A 16 10.36 -3.86 -0.76
N LEU A 17 11.06 -4.42 -1.75
CA LEU A 17 11.68 -5.74 -1.67
C LEU A 17 12.68 -5.83 -0.51
N GLY A 18 13.60 -4.86 -0.42
CA GLY A 18 14.62 -4.82 0.62
C GLY A 18 14.02 -4.76 2.02
N VAL A 19 13.04 -3.87 2.23
CA VAL A 19 12.33 -3.74 3.51
C VAL A 19 11.59 -5.04 3.85
N THR A 20 10.85 -5.62 2.91
CA THR A 20 10.15 -6.89 3.13
C THR A 20 11.12 -8.00 3.49
N VAL A 21 12.23 -8.16 2.76
CA VAL A 21 13.25 -9.18 3.06
C VAL A 21 13.84 -8.98 4.45
N VAL A 22 14.30 -7.77 4.77
CA VAL A 22 14.95 -7.48 6.06
C VAL A 22 13.99 -7.75 7.23
N LEU A 23 12.76 -7.23 7.17
CA LEU A 23 11.78 -7.42 8.24
C LEU A 23 11.38 -8.89 8.39
N SER A 24 11.18 -9.59 7.26
CA SER A 24 10.74 -10.98 7.28
C SER A 24 11.81 -11.91 7.81
N LEU A 25 13.07 -11.70 7.44
CA LEU A 25 14.20 -12.46 7.97
C LEU A 25 14.42 -12.17 9.46
N ALA A 26 14.31 -10.91 9.89
CA ALA A 26 14.41 -10.55 11.30
C ALA A 26 13.32 -11.24 12.13
N LEU A 27 12.06 -11.18 11.69
CA LEU A 27 10.94 -11.87 12.35
C LEU A 27 11.10 -13.39 12.30
N GLY A 28 11.52 -13.94 11.17
CA GLY A 28 11.79 -15.36 10.97
C GLY A 28 12.85 -15.88 11.94
N LEU A 29 13.94 -15.11 12.13
CA LEU A 29 15.00 -15.43 13.08
C LEU A 29 14.48 -15.44 14.52
N LEU A 30 13.67 -14.45 14.91
CA LEU A 30 13.08 -14.35 16.26
C LEU A 30 12.18 -15.54 16.60
N ILE A 31 11.47 -16.11 15.62
CA ILE A 31 10.55 -17.23 15.81
C ILE A 31 11.14 -18.60 15.42
N GLY A 32 12.44 -18.66 15.06
CA GLY A 32 13.11 -19.89 14.65
C GLY A 32 12.57 -20.50 13.34
N ALA A 33 12.03 -19.69 12.44
CA ALA A 33 11.55 -20.15 11.14
C ALA A 33 12.69 -20.32 10.12
N SER A 34 12.54 -21.26 9.19
CA SER A 34 13.45 -21.37 8.05
C SER A 34 13.39 -20.14 7.14
N VAL A 35 14.51 -19.82 6.49
CA VAL A 35 14.65 -18.66 5.59
C VAL A 35 13.56 -18.63 4.52
N ASN A 36 13.34 -19.76 3.82
CA ASN A 36 12.29 -19.84 2.79
C ASN A 36 10.91 -19.53 3.36
N ARG A 37 10.57 -20.09 4.52
CA ARG A 37 9.27 -19.83 5.17
C ARG A 37 9.11 -18.37 5.54
N ALA A 38 10.14 -17.77 6.11
CA ALA A 38 10.14 -16.36 6.51
C ALA A 38 9.91 -15.44 5.29
N LEU A 39 10.65 -15.66 4.20
CA LEU A 39 10.53 -14.89 2.97
C LEU A 39 9.17 -15.07 2.30
N THR A 40 8.70 -16.31 2.12
CA THR A 40 7.38 -16.59 1.52
C THR A 40 6.27 -15.88 2.28
N LEU A 41 6.23 -16.00 3.61
CA LEU A 41 5.22 -15.34 4.44
C LEU A 41 5.35 -13.82 4.37
N GLY A 42 6.57 -13.30 4.39
CA GLY A 42 6.87 -11.89 4.23
C GLY A 42 6.31 -11.29 2.95
N PHE A 43 6.59 -11.95 1.83
CA PHE A 43 6.12 -11.53 0.51
C PHE A 43 4.61 -11.63 0.37
N TYR A 44 3.98 -12.69 0.88
CA TYR A 44 2.52 -12.80 0.89
C TYR A 44 1.85 -11.76 1.78
N LEU A 45 2.34 -11.56 3.00
CA LEU A 45 1.77 -10.58 3.93
C LEU A 45 1.95 -9.16 3.42
N GLY A 46 3.17 -8.78 3.06
CA GLY A 46 3.47 -7.46 2.51
C GLY A 46 2.72 -7.21 1.21
N GLY A 47 2.69 -8.19 0.31
CA GLY A 47 1.96 -8.11 -0.94
C GLY A 47 0.45 -7.94 -0.73
N SER A 48 -0.16 -8.80 0.08
CA SER A 48 -1.60 -8.71 0.41
C SER A 48 -1.96 -7.40 1.09
N PHE A 49 -1.12 -6.92 2.01
CA PHE A 49 -1.31 -5.63 2.66
C PHE A 49 -1.32 -4.48 1.64
N LEU A 50 -0.37 -4.44 0.70
CA LEU A 50 -0.33 -3.43 -0.35
C LEU A 50 -1.53 -3.52 -1.28
N LEU A 51 -2.00 -4.72 -1.63
CA LEU A 51 -3.22 -4.91 -2.43
C LEU A 51 -4.45 -4.32 -1.72
N ILE A 52 -4.61 -4.60 -0.42
CA ILE A 52 -5.71 -4.07 0.39
C ILE A 52 -5.64 -2.54 0.46
N VAL A 53 -4.47 -1.97 0.79
CA VAL A 53 -4.29 -0.52 0.85
C VAL A 53 -4.55 0.12 -0.52
N GLY A 54 -4.02 -0.46 -1.59
CA GLY A 54 -4.23 0.00 -2.96
C GLY A 54 -5.71 0.01 -3.34
N PHE A 55 -6.44 -1.06 -3.01
CA PHE A 55 -7.88 -1.13 -3.20
C PHE A 55 -8.60 0.01 -2.48
N PHE A 56 -8.37 0.20 -1.18
CA PHE A 56 -9.06 1.25 -0.43
C PHE A 56 -8.64 2.67 -0.86
N VAL A 57 -7.38 2.88 -1.21
CA VAL A 57 -6.89 4.16 -1.75
C VAL A 57 -7.57 4.46 -3.09
N GLY A 58 -7.61 3.50 -4.01
CA GLY A 58 -8.24 3.65 -5.32
C GLY A 58 -9.75 3.84 -5.26
N ASN A 59 -10.42 3.21 -4.28
CA ASN A 59 -11.87 3.31 -4.08
C ASN A 59 -12.30 4.49 -3.19
N ARG A 60 -11.41 5.46 -2.94
CA ARG A 60 -11.79 6.69 -2.24
C ARG A 60 -12.81 7.47 -3.08
N GLY A 61 -14.08 7.37 -2.68
CA GLY A 61 -15.21 7.99 -3.38
C GLY A 61 -15.01 9.49 -3.67
N PRO A 62 -15.66 10.06 -4.68
CA PRO A 62 -15.31 11.38 -5.24
C PRO A 62 -15.58 12.59 -4.33
N ALA A 63 -16.30 12.42 -3.21
CA ALA A 63 -16.52 13.47 -2.23
C ALA A 63 -15.32 13.62 -1.28
N ARG A 64 -14.90 14.85 -1.03
CA ARG A 64 -13.78 15.25 -0.15
C ARG A 64 -14.27 16.28 0.85
N VAL A 65 -13.65 16.35 2.02
CA VAL A 65 -13.93 17.41 2.99
C VAL A 65 -13.22 18.70 2.55
N LYS A 66 -13.90 19.85 2.60
CA LYS A 66 -13.29 21.17 2.35
C LYS A 66 -12.34 21.49 3.52
N GLY A 67 -11.05 21.65 3.25
CA GLY A 67 -9.99 21.65 4.26
C GLY A 67 -9.85 22.91 5.14
N GLU A 68 -9.22 22.69 6.29
CA GLU A 68 -8.26 23.54 7.04
C GLU A 68 -8.69 24.78 7.84
N ASP A 69 -9.97 25.15 7.94
CA ASP A 69 -10.41 26.20 8.90
C ASP A 69 -11.10 25.65 10.17
N THR A 70 -10.84 24.39 10.55
CA THR A 70 -11.45 23.80 11.75
C THR A 70 -10.42 23.15 12.67
N ILE A 71 -9.28 23.81 12.90
CA ILE A 71 -8.58 23.70 14.18
C ILE A 71 -9.30 24.63 15.16
N GLY A 72 -10.54 24.28 15.51
CA GLY A 72 -11.32 24.89 16.59
C GLY A 72 -11.37 23.94 17.79
N PRO A 73 -11.50 24.43 19.03
CA PRO A 73 -11.24 23.70 20.27
C PRO A 73 -12.29 22.63 20.64
N THR A 74 -13.00 22.05 19.67
CA THR A 74 -14.07 21.07 19.92
C THR A 74 -13.76 19.77 19.20
N MET A 75 -12.88 18.97 19.81
CA MET A 75 -12.70 17.53 19.54
C MET A 75 -13.90 16.69 20.04
N LEU A 76 -15.14 17.15 19.84
CA LEU A 76 -16.32 16.38 20.22
C LEU A 76 -17.08 15.92 18.97
N PRO A 77 -17.31 14.60 18.80
CA PRO A 77 -18.05 14.07 17.68
C PRO A 77 -19.55 14.27 17.95
N ILE A 78 -20.08 15.46 17.70
CA ILE A 78 -21.53 15.69 17.72
C ILE A 78 -22.06 15.40 16.31
N PRO A 79 -22.86 14.34 16.10
CA PRO A 79 -23.50 14.08 14.81
C PRO A 79 -24.51 15.21 14.53
N GLY A 80 -24.24 16.03 13.51
CA GLY A 80 -25.18 17.05 13.02
C GLY A 80 -24.77 18.52 13.19
N ALA A 81 -23.66 18.83 13.85
CA ALA A 81 -23.25 20.22 14.14
C ALA A 81 -22.16 20.79 13.21
N GLY A 82 -22.20 20.46 11.92
CA GLY A 82 -21.26 20.99 10.93
C GLY A 82 -21.91 21.13 9.57
N SER A 83 -21.97 22.37 9.05
CA SER A 83 -22.37 22.67 7.68
C SER A 83 -21.77 21.64 6.72
N ARG A 84 -22.57 21.04 5.82
CA ARG A 84 -22.11 20.16 4.73
C ARG A 84 -20.92 20.78 3.99
N ARG A 85 -19.70 20.46 4.40
CA ARG A 85 -18.45 20.94 3.78
C ARG A 85 -17.85 19.83 2.93
N LEU A 86 -18.66 19.26 2.05
CA LEU A 86 -18.19 18.32 1.02
C LEU A 86 -17.91 19.10 -0.26
N ARG A 87 -16.75 18.85 -0.87
CA ARG A 87 -16.42 19.26 -2.24
C ARG A 87 -16.12 18.04 -3.09
N TRP A 88 -16.26 18.17 -4.39
CA TRP A 88 -15.82 17.15 -5.32
C TRP A 88 -14.29 17.15 -5.44
N ALA A 89 -13.71 15.98 -5.67
CA ALA A 89 -12.29 15.83 -5.97
C ALA A 89 -11.95 16.48 -7.31
N THR A 90 -10.87 17.25 -7.33
CA THR A 90 -10.29 17.81 -8.56
C THR A 90 -9.69 16.71 -9.42
N LEU A 91 -9.45 16.99 -10.71
CA LEU A 91 -8.80 16.03 -11.62
C LEU A 91 -7.39 15.66 -11.14
N GLY A 92 -6.66 16.59 -10.53
CA GLY A 92 -5.33 16.31 -9.95
C GLY A 92 -5.40 15.27 -8.83
N GLU A 93 -6.34 15.44 -7.90
CA GLU A 93 -6.56 14.49 -6.79
C GLU A 93 -7.03 13.12 -7.28
N GLN A 94 -7.85 13.08 -8.35
CA GLN A 94 -8.27 11.83 -8.97
C GLN A 94 -7.08 11.11 -9.60
N ASN A 95 -6.25 11.83 -10.38
CA ASN A 95 -5.04 11.27 -10.96
C ASN A 95 -4.06 10.76 -9.89
N GLU A 96 -3.88 11.51 -8.80
CA GLU A 96 -3.05 11.09 -7.67
C GLU A 96 -3.60 9.82 -6.99
N THR A 97 -4.92 9.77 -6.77
CA THR A 97 -5.60 8.59 -6.23
C THR A 97 -5.36 7.37 -7.11
N ILE A 98 -5.55 7.51 -8.42
CA ILE A 98 -5.34 6.43 -9.39
C ILE A 98 -3.88 5.99 -9.41
N ASN A 99 -2.94 6.94 -9.48
CA ASN A 99 -1.51 6.64 -9.52
C ASN A 99 -1.03 5.92 -8.25
N ASN A 100 -1.45 6.39 -7.07
CA ASN A 100 -1.09 5.76 -5.80
C ASN A 100 -1.68 4.36 -5.69
N SER A 101 -2.95 4.18 -6.09
CA SER A 101 -3.58 2.86 -6.16
C SER A 101 -2.81 1.91 -7.09
N ALA A 102 -2.49 2.36 -8.31
CA ALA A 102 -1.74 1.57 -9.28
C ALA A 102 -0.35 1.16 -8.76
N LEU A 103 0.35 2.05 -8.05
CA LEU A 103 1.63 1.73 -7.42
C LEU A 103 1.48 0.66 -6.35
N PHE A 104 0.52 0.80 -5.42
CA PHE A 104 0.30 -0.19 -4.37
C PHE A 104 -0.13 -1.55 -4.93
N ILE A 105 -1.04 -1.55 -5.90
CA ILE A 105 -1.53 -2.79 -6.51
C ILE A 105 -0.39 -3.49 -7.28
N SER A 106 0.36 -2.76 -8.10
CA SER A 106 1.47 -3.35 -8.88
C SER A 106 2.57 -3.92 -7.98
N LEU A 107 3.00 -3.18 -6.95
CA LEU A 107 3.95 -3.68 -5.97
C LEU A 107 3.39 -4.89 -5.22
N GLY A 108 2.13 -4.83 -4.79
CA GLY A 108 1.46 -5.93 -4.10
C GLY A 108 1.45 -7.21 -4.92
N LEU A 109 1.09 -7.13 -6.20
CA LEU A 109 1.11 -8.26 -7.12
C LEU A 109 2.52 -8.82 -7.32
N ILE A 110 3.53 -7.96 -7.48
CA ILE A 110 4.93 -8.40 -7.64
C ILE A 110 5.40 -9.16 -6.40
N LEU A 111 5.13 -8.64 -5.20
CA LEU A 111 5.50 -9.32 -3.95
C LEU A 111 4.79 -10.67 -3.83
N VAL A 112 3.48 -10.74 -4.07
CA VAL A 112 2.74 -12.02 -4.01
C VAL A 112 3.30 -13.02 -5.03
N ALA A 113 3.59 -12.59 -6.26
CA ALA A 113 4.17 -13.44 -7.29
C ALA A 113 5.56 -13.98 -6.89
N LEU A 114 6.41 -13.15 -6.27
CA LEU A 114 7.70 -13.60 -5.73
C LEU A 114 7.52 -14.56 -4.57
N GLY A 115 6.57 -14.31 -3.67
CA GLY A 115 6.21 -15.23 -2.60
C GLY A 115 5.83 -16.61 -3.15
N ALA A 116 4.99 -16.64 -4.19
CA ALA A 116 4.56 -17.86 -4.87
C ALA A 116 5.72 -18.57 -5.58
N ALA A 117 6.62 -17.83 -6.24
CA ALA A 117 7.79 -18.41 -6.91
C ALA A 117 8.79 -19.05 -5.93
N ILE A 118 8.87 -18.54 -4.70
CA ILE A 118 9.78 -19.05 -3.65
C ILE A 118 9.10 -20.14 -2.80
N ASP A 119 7.76 -20.22 -2.80
CA ASP A 119 7.02 -21.16 -1.97
C ASP A 119 7.22 -22.60 -2.43
N THR A 120 8.12 -23.32 -1.77
CA THR A 120 8.40 -24.72 -2.06
C THR A 120 7.33 -25.68 -1.52
N ARG A 121 6.33 -25.22 -0.76
CA ARG A 121 5.28 -26.09 -0.21
C ARG A 121 4.14 -26.37 -1.18
N HIS A 122 3.90 -25.45 -2.12
CA HIS A 122 2.84 -25.57 -3.10
C HIS A 122 3.49 -25.56 -4.49
N SER A 123 3.80 -26.74 -5.04
CA SER A 123 4.30 -26.78 -6.42
C SER A 123 3.14 -26.40 -7.36
N LEU A 124 3.39 -25.42 -8.23
CA LEU A 124 2.43 -25.02 -9.27
C LEU A 124 2.46 -25.97 -10.48
N PHE A 125 3.34 -26.97 -10.44
CA PHE A 125 3.55 -28.01 -11.45
C PHE A 125 3.83 -29.36 -10.77
#